data_AF-A0A527FT08-F1
#
_entry.id   AF-A0A527FT08-F1
#
_cell.length_a   1.000
_cell.length_b   1.000
_cell.length_c   1.000
_cell.angle_alpha   90.00
_cell.angle_beta   90.00
_cell.angle_gamma   90.00
#
_symmetry.space_group_name_H-M   'P 1'
#
loop_
_entity.id
_entity.type
_entity.pdbx_description
1 polymer ?
#
loop_
_entity_poly.entity_id
_entity_poly.type
_entity_poly.pdbx_seq_one_letter_code
_entity_poly.pdbx_strand_id
1 'polypeptide(L)' 'GDAIVHGFEVALQRKRPLILFAASGGARMQEGILSLMQLPRTTVGVDRLKEAGLPYIVVLTNPTTGGVTASYAMLGDVH' A
#
# COMPACT_ATOMS: atom_id res chain seq x y z
N GLY A 1 0.15 -7.76 4.59
CA GLY A 1 -0.62 -7.10 3.51
C GLY A 1 -2.06 -6.85 3.90
N ASP A 2 -2.72 -7.80 4.56
CA ASP A 2 -4.15 -7.69 4.90
C ASP A 2 -4.54 -6.41 5.64
N ALA A 3 -3.75 -5.95 6.62
CA ALA A 3 -4.02 -4.70 7.33
C ALA A 3 -4.03 -3.46 6.40
N ILE A 4 -3.19 -3.46 5.36
CA ILE A 4 -3.12 -2.38 4.38
C ILE A 4 -4.35 -2.43 3.47
N VAL A 5 -4.71 -3.63 2.99
CA VAL A 5 -5.94 -3.84 2.20
C VAL A 5 -7.17 -3.41 2.98
N HIS A 6 -7.26 -3.77 4.26
CA HIS A 6 -8.34 -3.34 5.14
C HIS A 6 -8.37 -1.81 5.30
N GLY A 7 -7.20 -1.16 5.40
CA GLY A 7 -7.09 0.30 5.39
C GLY A 7 -7.72 0.92 4.14
N PHE A 8 -7.41 0.39 2.96
CA PHE A 8 -8.03 0.82 1.70
C PHE A 8 -9.55 0.63 1.70
N GLU A 9 -10.03 -0.53 2.15
CA GLU A 9 -11.48 -0.81 2.25
C GLU A 9 -12.20 0.18 3.17
N VAL A 10 -11.63 0.46 4.34
CA VAL A 10 -12.18 1.42 5.30
C VAL A 10 -12.18 2.84 4.72
N ALA A 11 -11.11 3.25 4.03
CA ALA A 11 -11.02 4.54 3.37
C ALA A 11 -12.08 4.69 2.27
N LEU A 12 -12.28 3.66 1.45
CA LEU A 12 -13.32 3.60 0.41
C LEU A 12 -14.72 3.69 1.03
N GLN A 13 -15.02 2.86 2.03
CA GLN A 13 -16.32 2.85 2.71
C GLN A 13 -16.66 4.20 3.34
N ARG A 14 -15.67 4.86 3.93
CA ARG A 14 -15.85 6.16 4.59
C ARG A 14 -15.70 7.35 3.65
N LYS A 15 -15.33 7.12 2.39
CA LYS A 15 -15.00 8.15 1.39
C LYS A 15 -13.96 9.14 1.93
N ARG A 16 -12.87 8.63 2.49
CA ARG A 16 -11.79 9.42 3.07
C ARG A 16 -10.47 9.18 2.34
N PRO A 17 -9.58 10.20 2.29
CA PRO A 17 -8.21 9.98 1.83
C PRO A 17 -7.49 8.99 2.76
N LEU A 18 -6.44 8.35 2.23
CA LEU A 18 -5.58 7.45 2.98
C LEU A 18 -4.15 7.97 2.97
N ILE A 19 -3.53 8.04 4.15
CA ILE A 19 -2.12 8.38 4.31
C ILE A 19 -1.39 7.15 4.84
N LEU A 20 -0.36 6.71 4.15
CA LEU A 20 0.45 5.57 4.53
C LEU A 20 1.88 6.02 4.88
N PHE A 21 2.33 5.69 6.08
CA PHE A 21 3.75 5.80 6.45
C PHE A 21 4.44 4.48 6.16
N ALA A 22 5.29 4.47 5.13
CA ALA A 22 6.00 3.26 4.72
C ALA A 22 7.34 3.16 5.45
N ALA A 23 7.55 2.03 6.12
CA ALA A 23 8.83 1.62 6.70
C ALA A 23 8.97 0.11 6.51
N SER A 24 9.93 -0.33 5.69
CA SER A 24 10.16 -1.74 5.42
C SER A 24 11.58 -2.03 4.95
N GLY A 25 12.14 -3.15 5.40
CA GLY A 25 13.36 -3.75 4.85
C GLY A 25 13.13 -4.73 3.69
N GLY A 26 11.86 -4.93 3.27
CA GLY A 26 11.49 -5.85 2.18
C GLY A 26 10.26 -6.70 2.50
N ALA A 27 10.01 -7.71 1.66
CA ALA A 27 8.94 -8.69 1.87
C ALA A 27 9.40 -9.77 2.88
N ARG A 28 8.45 -10.33 3.64
CA ARG A 28 8.75 -11.32 4.69
C ARG A 28 8.94 -12.71 4.06
N MET A 29 10.19 -13.08 3.80
CA MET A 29 10.54 -14.33 3.10
C MET A 29 10.04 -15.61 3.78
N GLN A 30 9.82 -15.60 5.09
CA GLN A 30 9.29 -16.72 5.87
C GLN A 30 7.88 -17.14 5.41
N GLU A 31 7.12 -16.19 4.85
CA GLU A 31 5.79 -16.45 4.30
C GLU A 31 5.83 -16.81 2.81
N GLY A 32 7.02 -16.81 2.20
CA GLY A 32 7.26 -17.18 0.81
C GLY A 32 6.34 -16.45 -0.17
N ILE A 33 5.64 -17.23 -1.00
CA ILE A 33 4.72 -16.70 -2.02
C ILE A 33 3.60 -15.85 -1.42
N LEU A 34 3.17 -16.11 -0.19
CA LEU A 34 2.09 -15.33 0.45
C LEU A 34 2.51 -13.87 0.66
N SER A 35 3.79 -13.64 0.97
CA SER A 35 4.35 -12.30 1.09
C SER A 35 4.43 -11.59 -0.26
N LEU A 36 4.78 -12.31 -1.33
CA LEU A 36 4.77 -11.76 -2.70
C LEU A 36 3.35 -11.40 -3.15
N MET A 37 2.36 -12.25 -2.85
CA MET A 37 0.97 -12.03 -3.25
C MET A 37 0.32 -10.82 -2.54
N GLN A 38 0.92 -10.30 -1.46
CA GLN A 38 0.43 -9.06 -0.87
C GLN A 38 0.62 -7.86 -1.79
N LEU A 39 1.67 -7.86 -2.63
CA LEU A 39 1.98 -6.72 -3.51
C LEU A 39 0.82 -6.41 -4.48
N PRO A 40 0.35 -7.35 -5.34
CA PRO A 40 -0.77 -7.06 -6.24
C PRO A 40 -2.06 -6.76 -5.47
N ARG A 41 -2.31 -7.39 -4.31
CA ARG A 41 -3.52 -7.12 -3.50
C ARG A 41 -3.56 -5.67 -3.00
N THR A 42 -2.42 -5.16 -2.54
CA THR A 42 -2.32 -3.75 -2.11
C THR A 42 -2.34 -2.79 -3.29
N THR A 43 -1.75 -3.13 -4.44
CA THR A 43 -1.83 -2.32 -5.67
C THR A 43 -3.28 -2.14 -6.14
N VAL A 44 -4.07 -3.21 -6.16
CA VAL A 44 -5.51 -3.13 -6.48
C VAL A 44 -6.24 -2.22 -5.48
N GLY A 45 -5.83 -2.19 -4.21
CA GLY A 45 -6.38 -1.26 -3.22
C GLY A 45 -6.11 0.21 -3.57
N VAL A 46 -4.90 0.52 -4.04
CA VAL A 46 -4.54 1.87 -4.52
C VAL A 46 -5.37 2.25 -5.75
N ASP A 47 -5.47 1.36 -6.74
CA ASP A 47 -6.23 1.61 -7.96
C ASP A 47 -7.71 1.92 -7.64
N ARG A 48 -8.31 1.17 -6.70
CA ARG A 48 -9.70 1.41 -6.27
C ARG A 48 -9.87 2.78 -5.58
N LEU A 49 -8.90 3.24 -4.77
CA LEU A 49 -8.95 4.59 -4.21
C LEU A 49 -8.89 5.65 -5.31
N LYS A 50 -8.01 5.46 -6.29
CA LYS A 50 -7.85 6.35 -7.43
C LYS A 50 -9.11 6.43 -8.28
N GLU A 51 -9.75 5.30 -8.58
CA GLU A 51 -11.05 5.22 -9.27
C GLU A 51 -12.16 5.94 -8.49
N ALA A 52 -12.12 5.90 -7.16
CA ALA A 52 -13.05 6.61 -6.30
C ALA A 52 -12.72 8.13 -6.17
N GLY A 53 -11.65 8.62 -6.78
CA GLY A 53 -11.19 10.00 -6.68
C GLY A 53 -10.71 10.39 -5.28
N LEU A 54 -10.28 9.41 -4.47
CA LEU A 54 -9.83 9.63 -3.09
C LEU A 54 -8.30 9.71 -3.04
N PRO A 55 -7.72 10.78 -2.45
CA PRO A 55 -6.28 10.92 -2.36
C PRO A 55 -5.61 9.79 -1.57
N TYR A 56 -4.52 9.28 -2.13
CA TYR A 56 -3.60 8.34 -1.50
C TYR A 56 -2.22 8.97 -1.38
N ILE A 57 -1.79 9.26 -0.16
CA ILE A 57 -0.50 9.90 0.13
C ILE A 57 0.41 8.88 0.79
N VAL A 58 1.64 8.76 0.31
CA VAL A 58 2.66 7.93 0.95
C VAL A 58 3.76 8.81 1.54
N VAL A 59 4.02 8.61 2.82
CA VAL A 59 5.18 9.18 3.51
C VAL A 59 6.25 8.10 3.61
N LEU A 60 7.30 8.24 2.80
CA LEU A 60 8.44 7.33 2.80
C LEU A 60 9.31 7.60 4.03
N THR A 61 9.52 6.58 4.84
CA THR A 61 10.42 6.65 6.00
C THR A 61 11.58 5.67 5.83
N ASN A 62 12.68 5.91 6.55
CA ASN A 62 13.88 5.10 6.43
C ASN A 62 13.85 3.89 7.40
N PRO A 63 14.05 2.64 6.94
CA PRO A 63 14.21 2.21 5.54
C PRO A 63 12.86 1.95 4.85
N THR A 64 12.79 2.15 3.53
CA THR A 64 11.73 1.62 2.65
C THR A 64 12.37 0.98 1.42
N THR A 65 12.43 -0.35 1.41
CA THR A 65 13.14 -1.13 0.37
C THR A 65 12.34 -2.33 -0.15
N GLY A 66 12.85 -2.95 -1.21
CA GLY A 66 12.39 -4.25 -1.72
C GLY A 66 10.97 -4.21 -2.27
N GLY A 67 10.20 -5.28 -2.01
CA GLY A 67 8.84 -5.45 -2.54
C GLY A 67 7.87 -4.33 -2.13
N VAL A 68 8.08 -3.70 -0.97
CA VAL A 68 7.24 -2.57 -0.52
C VAL A 68 7.47 -1.35 -1.40
N THR A 69 8.74 -1.00 -1.66
CA THR A 69 9.10 0.08 -2.60
C THR A 69 8.61 -0.21 -4.01
N ALA A 70 8.71 -1.46 -4.48
CA ALA A 70 8.28 -1.85 -5.82
C ALA A 70 6.75 -1.99 -5.98
N SER A 71 5.95 -1.56 -4.99
CA SER A 71 4.50 -1.69 -5.00
C SER A 71 3.83 -0.44 -4.40
N TYR A 72 2.90 -0.64 -3.46
CA TYR A 72 2.01 0.38 -2.91
C TYR A 72 2.73 1.59 -2.31
N ALA A 73 4.00 1.50 -1.91
CA ALA A 73 4.73 2.64 -1.36
C ALA A 73 5.11 3.70 -2.42
N MET A 74 5.22 3.33 -3.70
CA MET A 74 5.60 4.26 -4.79
C MET A 74 4.41 4.68 -5.67
N LEU A 75 3.19 4.27 -5.29
CA LEU A 75 1.96 4.57 -6.02
C LEU A 75 1.14 5.70 -5.39
N GLY A 76 1.74 6.48 -4.48
CA GLY A 76 1.11 7.68 -3.93
C GLY A 76 0.89 8.74 -5.00
N ASP A 77 -0.15 9.57 -4.82
CA ASP A 77 -0.51 10.64 -5.75
C ASP A 77 0.50 11.82 -5.74
N VAL A 78 1.36 11.88 -4.72
CA VAL A 78 2.38 12.90 -4.53
C VAL A 78 3.77 12.24 -4.57
N HIS A 79 4.68 12.83 -5.34
CA HIS A 79 6.06 12.37 -5.53
C HIS A 79 7.07 13.34 -4.93
#